data_AF-A0A9X2LUA6-F1
#
_entry.id   AF-A0A9X2LUA6-F1
#
_cell.length_a   1.000
_cell.length_b   1.000
_cell.length_c   1.000
_cell.angle_alpha   90.00
_cell.angle_beta   90.00
_cell.angle_gamma   90.00
#
_symmetry.space_group_name_H-M   'P 1'
#
loop_
_entity.id
_entity.type
_entity.pdbx_description
1 polymer ?
#
loop_
_entity_poly.entity_id
_entity_poly.type
_entity_poly.pdbx_seq_one_letter_code
_entity_poly.pdbx_strand_id
1 'polypeptide(L)'
;MTDLDRADVDQGDEQQLAAGGPADFDAFFAEESATRPREQLTLYGTTYTLPESLPLMFTLQMERVQNSSDPADVRKMLATLYGADVLDTWAEHGMTDRQLGVVLIYSAGNIRRPGSVTMQRAAELYAEQEAGKAPAPNRAARRATTKKGKKAPSSGARS
;
A
#
# COMPACT_ATOMS: atom_id res chain seq x y z
N MET A 1 25.55 -7.54 -73.42
CA MET A 1 26.04 -7.68 -72.04
C MET A 1 25.94 -6.29 -71.43
N THR A 2 24.75 -5.68 -71.31
CA THR A 2 23.62 -5.99 -70.38
C THR A 2 24.13 -6.11 -68.94
N ASP A 3 23.70 -5.33 -67.96
CA ASP A 3 22.79 -4.18 -67.92
C ASP A 3 23.00 -3.48 -66.57
N LEU A 4 22.72 -2.18 -66.52
CA LEU A 4 22.58 -1.39 -65.30
C LEU A 4 21.12 -1.56 -64.85
N ASP A 5 20.87 -2.57 -64.03
CA ASP A 5 19.59 -2.82 -63.34
C ASP A 5 19.98 -3.14 -61.88
N ARG A 6 19.41 -2.61 -60.81
CA ARG A 6 18.10 -2.00 -60.62
C ARG A 6 18.07 -1.50 -59.17
N ALA A 7 17.46 -0.34 -58.96
CA ALA A 7 17.14 0.19 -57.65
C ALA A 7 16.16 -0.73 -56.91
N ASP A 8 16.44 -1.00 -55.64
CA ASP A 8 15.47 -1.36 -54.57
C ASP A 8 16.26 -1.11 -53.27
N VAL A 9 16.33 0.12 -52.74
CA VAL A 9 15.29 0.76 -51.92
C VAL A 9 14.64 -0.25 -50.97
N ASP A 10 15.43 -0.77 -50.02
CA ASP A 10 14.87 -1.33 -48.79
C ASP A 10 14.52 -0.16 -47.83
N GLN A 11 13.59 0.67 -48.28
CA GLN A 11 12.76 1.53 -47.43
C GLN A 11 11.49 0.74 -47.16
N GLY A 12 11.48 -0.03 -46.08
CA GLY A 12 10.31 -0.84 -45.80
C GLY A 12 10.39 -1.62 -44.51
N ASP A 13 10.61 -0.94 -43.37
CA ASP A 13 10.00 -1.31 -42.08
C ASP A 13 10.28 -0.29 -40.95
N GLU A 14 10.45 0.99 -41.27
CA GLU A 14 10.11 2.04 -40.31
C GLU A 14 8.60 2.20 -40.32
N GLN A 15 7.90 1.20 -39.75
CA GLN A 15 6.50 1.28 -39.40
C GLN A 15 6.32 2.40 -38.38
N GLN A 16 6.27 3.62 -38.90
CA GLN A 16 5.22 4.57 -38.62
C GLN A 16 4.75 4.60 -37.16
N LEU A 17 5.67 4.94 -36.25
CA LEU A 17 5.35 5.66 -35.01
C LEU A 17 4.90 7.12 -35.30
N ALA A 18 4.44 7.40 -36.52
CA ALA A 18 4.00 8.72 -36.94
C ALA A 18 2.59 8.96 -36.41
N ALA A 19 2.51 9.68 -35.29
CA ALA A 19 1.73 10.91 -35.13
C ALA A 19 1.33 11.13 -33.65
N GLY A 20 2.30 11.14 -32.74
CA GLY A 20 2.01 11.46 -31.35
C GLY A 20 2.22 12.94 -31.08
N GLY A 21 1.16 13.74 -30.94
CA GLY A 21 1.23 14.96 -30.14
C GLY A 21 1.69 14.66 -28.70
N PRO A 22 1.80 15.66 -27.81
CA PRO A 22 2.05 15.36 -26.40
C PRO A 22 1.03 14.31 -25.91
N ALA A 23 1.51 13.27 -25.25
CA ALA A 23 0.65 12.22 -24.72
C ALA A 23 -0.35 12.85 -23.74
N ASP A 24 -1.64 12.73 -24.06
CA ASP A 24 -2.72 13.19 -23.19
C ASP A 24 -3.02 12.07 -22.17
N PHE A 25 -2.34 12.16 -21.03
CA PHE A 25 -2.53 11.21 -19.93
C PHE A 25 -3.93 11.33 -19.31
N ASP A 26 -4.59 12.49 -19.39
CA ASP A 26 -5.94 12.67 -18.85
C ASP A 26 -6.95 11.84 -19.67
N ALA A 27 -6.81 11.82 -21.00
CA ALA A 27 -7.60 10.95 -21.87
C ALA A 27 -7.33 9.47 -21.60
N PHE A 28 -6.06 9.07 -21.40
CA PHE A 28 -5.69 7.70 -21.08
C PHE A 28 -6.31 7.21 -19.75
N PHE A 29 -6.30 8.03 -18.70
CA PHE A 29 -6.90 7.69 -17.40
C PHE A 29 -8.43 7.63 -17.46
N ALA A 30 -9.06 8.46 -18.30
CA ALA A 30 -10.50 8.43 -18.52
C ALA A 30 -10.95 7.11 -19.17
N GLU A 31 -10.16 6.56 -20.09
CA GLU A 31 -10.43 5.25 -20.71
C GLU A 31 -10.19 4.09 -19.73
N GLU A 32 -9.14 4.16 -18.90
CA GLU A 32 -8.81 3.08 -17.95
C GLU A 32 -9.87 2.95 -16.83
N SER A 33 -10.42 4.06 -16.34
CA SER A 33 -11.38 4.10 -15.22
C SER A 33 -12.77 3.58 -15.57
N ALA A 34 -13.22 3.73 -16.83
CA ALA A 34 -14.59 3.40 -17.24
C ALA A 34 -14.92 1.89 -17.28
N THR A 35 -13.93 1.00 -17.13
CA THR A 35 -14.08 -0.44 -17.44
C THR A 35 -14.12 -1.37 -16.23
N ARG A 36 -13.87 -0.88 -15.01
CA ARG A 36 -13.69 -1.75 -13.84
C ARG A 36 -14.94 -1.83 -12.95
N PRO A 37 -15.47 -3.04 -12.69
CA PRO A 37 -16.58 -3.21 -11.76
C PRO A 37 -16.16 -2.88 -10.33
N ARG A 38 -17.03 -2.17 -9.58
CA ARG A 38 -16.80 -1.82 -8.18
C ARG A 38 -17.22 -2.95 -7.26
N GLU A 39 -16.34 -3.33 -6.35
CA GLU A 39 -16.62 -4.34 -5.34
C GLU A 39 -17.43 -3.71 -4.19
N GLN A 40 -18.35 -4.49 -3.62
CA GLN A 40 -19.13 -4.08 -2.45
C GLN A 40 -18.82 -4.99 -1.27
N LEU A 41 -18.81 -4.41 -0.07
CA LEU A 41 -18.70 -5.17 1.16
C LEU A 41 -19.78 -4.73 2.15
N THR A 42 -20.25 -5.66 2.97
CA THR A 42 -21.23 -5.34 4.01
C THR A 42 -20.60 -5.54 5.38
N LEU A 43 -20.63 -4.51 6.21
CA LEU A 43 -20.16 -4.53 7.60
C LEU A 43 -21.25 -3.96 8.51
N TYR A 44 -21.58 -4.71 9.57
CA TYR A 44 -22.59 -4.32 10.56
C TYR A 44 -23.96 -3.94 9.98
N GLY A 45 -24.33 -4.53 8.84
CA GLY A 45 -25.59 -4.23 8.14
C GLY A 45 -25.54 -3.02 7.19
N THR A 46 -24.39 -2.34 7.11
CA THR A 46 -24.15 -1.25 6.16
C THR A 46 -23.35 -1.77 4.96
N THR A 47 -23.83 -1.50 3.75
CA THR A 47 -23.12 -1.82 2.50
C THR A 47 -22.24 -0.65 2.09
N TYR A 48 -20.95 -0.93 1.90
CA TYR A 48 -19.94 0.00 1.43
C TYR A 48 -19.51 -0.39 0.02
N THR A 49 -19.46 0.60 -0.87
CA THR A 49 -18.95 0.44 -2.24
C THR A 49 -17.50 0.89 -2.28
N LEU A 50 -16.60 -0.01 -2.67
CA LEU A 50 -15.20 0.33 -2.81
C LEU A 50 -14.95 1.22 -4.03
N PRO A 51 -13.92 2.09 -3.98
CA PRO A 51 -13.48 2.85 -5.15
C PRO A 51 -13.09 1.93 -6.32
N GLU A 52 -13.18 2.45 -7.54
CA GLU A 52 -12.79 1.74 -8.77
C GLU A 52 -11.28 1.51 -8.90
N SER A 53 -10.48 2.36 -8.24
CA SER A 53 -9.03 2.32 -8.21
C SER A 53 -8.52 2.75 -6.85
N LEU A 54 -7.32 2.30 -6.47
CA LEU A 54 -6.80 2.54 -5.14
C LEU A 54 -6.38 4.02 -5.03
N PRO A 55 -7.02 4.83 -4.17
CA PRO A 55 -6.67 6.24 -4.06
C PRO A 55 -5.21 6.39 -3.63
N LEU A 56 -4.45 7.26 -4.29
CA LEU A 56 -3.04 7.51 -3.94
C LEU A 56 -2.88 7.86 -2.45
N MET A 57 -3.81 8.66 -1.94
CA MET A 57 -3.85 9.08 -0.53
C MET A 57 -4.01 7.91 0.44
N PHE A 58 -4.67 6.82 0.05
CA PHE A 58 -4.78 5.63 0.90
C PHE A 58 -3.40 5.01 1.13
N THR A 59 -2.61 4.84 0.08
CA THR A 59 -1.27 4.23 0.17
C THR A 59 -0.33 5.06 1.04
N LEU A 60 -0.31 6.39 0.83
CA LEU A 60 0.50 7.31 1.63
C LEU A 60 0.08 7.33 3.11
N GLN A 61 -1.22 7.25 3.38
CA GLN A 61 -1.73 7.25 4.75
C GLN A 61 -1.50 5.91 5.45
N MET A 62 -1.54 4.78 4.72
CA MET A 62 -1.18 3.46 5.25
C MET A 62 0.27 3.45 5.75
N GLU A 63 1.22 4.01 4.98
CA GLU A 63 2.62 4.13 5.41
C GLU A 63 2.77 5.02 6.64
N ARG A 64 2.00 6.11 6.72
CA ARG A 64 1.99 6.97 7.90
C ARG A 64 1.46 6.25 9.13
N VAL A 65 0.32 5.55 9.02
CA VAL A 65 -0.30 4.79 10.11
C VAL A 65 0.65 3.71 10.64
N GLN A 66 1.43 3.06 9.78
CA GLN A 66 2.43 2.09 10.23
C GLN A 66 3.51 2.71 11.15
N ASN A 67 3.77 4.01 11.01
CA ASN A 67 4.77 4.75 11.77
C ASN A 67 4.16 5.71 12.81
N SER A 68 2.83 5.72 12.95
CA SER A 68 2.07 6.66 13.77
C SER A 68 1.17 5.90 14.74
N SER A 69 0.96 6.45 15.93
CA SER A 69 -0.03 5.92 16.89
C SER A 69 -1.24 6.85 17.02
N ASP A 70 -1.39 7.82 16.12
CA ASP A 70 -2.49 8.79 16.13
C ASP A 70 -3.76 8.19 15.48
N PRO A 71 -4.87 8.05 16.22
CA PRO A 71 -6.15 7.61 15.66
C PRO A 71 -6.68 8.51 14.53
N ALA A 72 -6.29 9.79 14.50
CA ALA A 72 -6.70 10.71 13.46
C ALA A 72 -6.14 10.33 12.07
N ASP A 73 -4.94 9.74 12.03
CA ASP A 73 -4.36 9.25 10.77
C ASP A 73 -5.15 8.04 10.24
N VAL A 74 -5.59 7.13 11.13
CA VAL A 74 -6.43 5.98 10.77
C VAL A 74 -7.79 6.45 10.25
N ARG A 75 -8.40 7.45 10.90
CA ARG A 75 -9.68 8.02 10.46
C ARG A 75 -9.57 8.59 9.05
N LYS A 76 -8.53 9.39 8.78
CA LYS A 76 -8.31 9.96 7.44
C LYS A 76 -8.13 8.86 6.40
N MET A 77 -7.41 7.79 6.75
CA MET A 77 -7.13 6.70 5.81
C MET A 77 -8.43 6.00 5.43
N LEU A 78 -9.26 5.65 6.42
CA LEU A 78 -10.54 5.01 6.17
C LEU A 78 -11.51 5.93 5.42
N ALA A 79 -11.47 7.24 5.70
CA ALA A 79 -12.30 8.21 5.00
C ALA A 79 -12.04 8.24 3.49
N THR A 80 -10.83 7.93 3.04
CA THR A 80 -10.52 7.85 1.60
C THR A 80 -11.18 6.66 0.89
N LEU A 81 -11.51 5.59 1.61
CA LEU A 81 -12.09 4.38 1.02
C LEU A 81 -13.60 4.27 1.24
N TYR A 82 -14.07 4.65 2.43
CA TYR A 82 -15.43 4.35 2.87
C TYR A 82 -16.26 5.59 3.20
N GLY A 83 -15.67 6.79 3.13
CA GLY A 83 -16.30 8.04 3.55
C GLY A 83 -16.11 8.35 5.03
N ALA A 84 -16.63 9.50 5.44
CA ALA A 84 -16.44 10.02 6.80
C ALA A 84 -17.06 9.11 7.87
N ASP A 85 -16.51 9.19 9.09
CA ASP A 85 -17.07 8.65 10.35
C ASP A 85 -17.26 7.12 10.44
N VAL A 86 -16.73 6.37 9.48
CA VAL A 86 -16.78 4.90 9.51
C VAL A 86 -16.00 4.29 10.66
N LEU A 87 -14.88 4.90 11.05
CA LEU A 87 -14.04 4.39 12.13
C LEU A 87 -14.78 4.43 13.47
N ASP A 88 -15.51 5.52 13.73
CA ASP A 88 -16.29 5.67 14.96
C ASP A 88 -17.43 4.66 14.98
N THR A 89 -18.16 4.54 13.86
CA THR A 89 -19.24 3.57 13.72
C THR A 89 -18.75 2.14 13.98
N TRP A 90 -17.61 1.77 13.41
CA TRP A 90 -17.05 0.42 13.61
C TRP A 90 -16.50 0.22 15.02
N ALA A 91 -15.92 1.26 15.63
CA ALA A 91 -15.47 1.22 17.01
C ALA A 91 -16.65 1.07 17.99
N GLU A 92 -17.77 1.76 17.74
CA GLU A 92 -19.02 1.61 18.52
C GLU A 92 -19.57 0.19 18.43
N HIS A 93 -19.45 -0.46 17.29
CA HIS A 93 -19.77 -1.88 17.10
C HIS A 93 -18.70 -2.84 17.67
N GLY A 94 -17.64 -2.33 18.28
CA GLY A 94 -16.58 -3.13 18.92
C GLY A 94 -15.58 -3.76 17.95
N MET A 95 -15.35 -3.14 16.78
CA MET A 95 -14.35 -3.63 15.83
C MET A 95 -12.95 -3.67 16.47
N THR A 96 -12.31 -4.83 16.38
CA THR A 96 -10.94 -5.03 16.87
C THR A 96 -9.90 -4.62 15.83
N ASP A 97 -8.67 -4.31 16.26
CA ASP A 97 -7.54 -4.02 15.37
C ASP A 97 -7.32 -5.13 14.32
N ARG A 98 -7.44 -6.40 14.74
CA ARG A 98 -7.38 -7.55 13.84
C ARG A 98 -8.45 -7.47 12.74
N GLN A 99 -9.71 -7.21 13.10
CA GLN A 99 -10.79 -7.11 12.13
C GLN A 99 -10.58 -5.95 11.16
N LEU A 100 -10.11 -4.80 11.67
CA LEU A 100 -9.76 -3.65 10.85
C LEU A 100 -8.66 -4.01 9.84
N GLY A 101 -7.59 -4.68 10.29
CA GLY A 101 -6.50 -5.13 9.43
C GLY A 101 -6.97 -6.06 8.31
N VAL A 102 -7.86 -7.01 8.61
CA VAL A 102 -8.46 -7.90 7.59
C VAL A 102 -9.28 -7.12 6.55
N VAL A 103 -10.12 -6.18 7.00
CA VAL A 103 -10.91 -5.32 6.11
C VAL A 103 -10.01 -4.51 5.18
N LEU A 104 -8.90 -3.96 5.71
CA LEU A 104 -7.94 -3.20 4.90
C LEU A 104 -7.25 -4.05 3.83
N ILE A 105 -6.82 -5.27 4.17
CA ILE A 105 -6.21 -6.20 3.20
C ILE A 105 -7.20 -6.59 2.12
N TYR A 106 -8.43 -6.97 2.53
CA TYR A 106 -9.49 -7.33 1.59
C TYR A 106 -9.77 -6.19 0.60
N SER A 107 -9.92 -4.97 1.11
CA SER A 107 -10.26 -3.83 0.27
C SER A 107 -9.11 -3.41 -0.64
N ALA A 108 -7.87 -3.36 -0.14
CA ALA A 108 -6.71 -3.05 -0.97
C ALA A 108 -6.52 -4.07 -2.12
N GLY A 109 -6.76 -5.36 -1.84
CA GLY A 109 -6.71 -6.42 -2.85
C GLY A 109 -7.80 -6.29 -3.90
N ASN A 110 -9.05 -6.16 -3.48
CA ASN A 110 -10.20 -6.14 -4.39
C ASN A 110 -10.36 -4.81 -5.15
N ILE A 111 -9.85 -3.69 -4.63
CA ILE A 111 -9.77 -2.45 -5.41
C ILE A 111 -8.75 -2.59 -6.55
N ARG A 112 -7.59 -3.23 -6.30
CA ARG A 112 -6.56 -3.43 -7.34
C ARG A 112 -7.01 -4.43 -8.39
N ARG A 113 -7.66 -5.51 -7.96
CA ARG A 113 -8.18 -6.56 -8.81
C ARG A 113 -9.46 -7.13 -8.17
N PRO A 114 -10.65 -6.76 -8.65
CA PRO A 114 -11.91 -7.27 -8.11
C PRO A 114 -11.93 -8.81 -8.08
N GLY A 115 -12.43 -9.37 -6.97
CA GLY A 115 -12.50 -10.81 -6.73
C GLY A 115 -11.16 -11.52 -6.46
N SER A 116 -10.05 -10.80 -6.34
CA SER A 116 -8.73 -11.40 -6.13
C SER A 116 -8.49 -11.91 -4.71
N VAL A 117 -9.16 -11.32 -3.71
CA VAL A 117 -8.94 -11.64 -2.30
C VAL A 117 -10.28 -11.95 -1.65
N THR A 118 -10.42 -13.17 -1.13
CA THR A 118 -11.58 -13.53 -0.29
C THR A 118 -11.38 -13.01 1.14
N MET A 119 -12.46 -12.89 1.91
CA MET A 119 -12.38 -12.49 3.32
C MET A 119 -11.50 -13.44 4.14
N GLN A 120 -11.60 -14.76 3.88
CA GLN A 120 -10.75 -15.76 4.52
C GLN A 120 -9.29 -15.57 4.16
N ARG A 121 -8.99 -15.32 2.87
CA ARG A 121 -7.62 -15.07 2.42
C ARG A 121 -7.04 -13.80 3.04
N ALA A 122 -7.85 -12.75 3.19
CA ALA A 122 -7.43 -11.53 3.89
C ALA A 122 -7.08 -11.80 5.37
N ALA A 123 -7.84 -12.66 6.05
CA ALA A 123 -7.57 -13.05 7.43
C ALA A 123 -6.26 -13.85 7.56
N GLU A 124 -5.99 -14.74 6.62
CA GLU A 124 -4.72 -15.47 6.54
C GLU A 124 -3.54 -14.52 6.31
N LEU A 125 -3.64 -13.63 5.32
CA LEU A 125 -2.61 -12.65 5.00
C LEU A 125 -2.30 -11.71 6.18
N TYR A 126 -3.33 -11.30 6.93
CA TYR A 126 -3.12 -10.52 8.15
C TYR A 126 -2.33 -11.32 9.20
N ALA A 127 -2.70 -12.59 9.42
CA ALA A 127 -2.00 -13.45 10.37
C ALA A 127 -0.54 -13.70 9.95
N GLU A 128 -0.27 -13.92 8.66
CA GLU A 128 1.08 -14.04 8.10
C GLU A 128 1.90 -12.77 8.32
N GLN A 129 1.31 -11.59 8.11
CA GLN A 129 1.98 -10.30 8.35
C GLN A 129 2.30 -10.06 9.82
N GLU A 130 1.35 -10.32 10.72
CA GLU A 130 1.57 -10.15 12.16
C GLU A 130 2.59 -11.16 12.71
N ALA A 131 2.60 -12.39 12.21
CA ALA A 131 3.63 -13.38 12.54
C ALA A 131 5.04 -12.92 12.10
N GLY A 132 5.13 -12.25 10.95
CA GLY A 132 6.39 -11.67 10.43
C GLY A 132 6.85 -10.40 11.15
N LYS A 133 5.95 -9.69 11.85
CA LYS A 133 6.24 -8.48 12.63
C LYS A 133 6.63 -8.74 14.09
N ALA A 134 6.95 -9.99 14.46
CA ALA A 134 7.42 -10.34 15.79
C ALA A 134 8.42 -9.30 16.34
N PRO A 135 8.24 -8.82 17.57
CA PRO A 135 8.76 -7.53 18.01
C PRO A 135 10.28 -7.50 17.93
N ALA A 136 10.81 -6.60 17.10
CA ALA A 136 12.21 -6.24 17.16
C ALA A 136 12.52 -5.76 18.59
N PRO A 137 13.55 -6.31 19.26
CA PRO A 137 13.81 -5.99 20.65
C PRO A 137 13.97 -4.48 20.84
N ASN A 138 13.10 -3.93 21.68
CA ASN A 138 12.98 -2.51 21.98
C ASN A 138 14.37 -1.87 22.16
N ARG A 139 14.62 -0.74 21.47
CA ARG A 139 15.90 0.00 21.49
C ARG A 139 16.34 0.36 22.93
N ALA A 140 15.40 0.44 23.87
CA ALA A 140 15.65 0.62 25.30
C ALA A 140 16.37 -0.58 25.95
N ALA A 141 16.06 -1.82 25.56
CA ALA A 141 16.70 -3.03 26.09
C ALA A 141 18.19 -3.11 25.69
N ARG A 142 18.57 -2.58 24.50
CA ARG A 142 19.97 -2.48 24.06
C ARG A 142 20.82 -1.50 24.89
N ARG A 143 20.22 -0.49 25.52
CA ARG A 143 20.95 0.47 26.38
C ARG A 143 21.11 0.00 27.82
N ALA A 144 20.30 -0.95 28.29
CA ALA A 144 20.39 -1.49 29.64
C ALA A 144 21.56 -2.48 29.79
N THR A 145 21.97 -3.16 28.72
CA THR A 145 23.06 -4.16 28.76
C THR A 145 24.46 -3.53 28.75
N THR A 146 24.60 -2.24 28.40
CA THR A 146 25.91 -1.57 28.34
C THR A 146 26.32 -0.88 29.64
N LYS A 147 25.50 -0.92 30.69
CA LYS A 147 25.73 -0.18 31.95
C LYS A 147 26.09 -1.09 33.14
N LYS A 148 27.04 -2.01 32.96
CA LYS A 148 27.70 -2.71 34.08
C LYS A 148 29.22 -2.67 33.93
N GLY A 149 29.81 -1.56 34.36
CA GLY A 149 31.25 -1.32 34.42
C GLY A 149 31.55 -0.01 35.14
N LYS A 150 31.32 0.01 36.46
CA LYS A 150 31.55 1.17 37.34
C LYS A 150 33.06 1.35 37.59
N LYS A 151 33.51 2.61 37.56
CA LYS A 151 34.87 3.15 37.77
C LYS A 151 35.52 2.77 39.13
N ALA A 152 36.80 2.38 39.11
CA ALA A 152 38.04 3.07 39.62
C ALA A 152 38.32 2.96 41.15
N PRO A 153 39.58 3.02 41.63
CA PRO A 153 40.30 4.29 41.69
C PRO A 153 41.83 4.24 41.40
N SER A 154 42.38 5.42 41.14
CA SER A 154 43.81 5.70 41.10
C SER A 154 44.45 5.65 42.49
N SER A 155 45.68 5.17 42.58
CA SER A 155 46.59 5.50 43.68
C SER A 155 48.01 5.57 43.13
N GLY A 156 48.58 6.78 43.13
CA GLY A 156 50.03 6.94 43.04
C GLY A 156 50.69 6.38 44.30
N ALA A 157 51.85 5.75 44.14
CA ALA A 157 52.82 5.55 45.20
C ALA A 157 54.22 5.52 44.59
N ARG A 158 55.09 6.31 45.20
CA ARG A 158 56.50 6.56 44.88
C ARG A 158 57.34 5.36 45.32
N SER A 159 58.38 5.00 44.58
CA SER A 159 59.65 4.45 45.06
C SER A 159 60.70 4.62 43.96
#